data_AF-A0A1G0IJ06-F1
#
_entry.id   AF-A0A1G0IJ06-F1
#
_cell.length_a   1.000
_cell.length_b   1.000
_cell.length_c   1.000
_cell.angle_alpha   90.00
_cell.angle_beta   90.00
_cell.angle_gamma   90.00
#
_symmetry.space_group_name_H-M   'P 1'
#
loop_
_entity.id
_entity.type
_entity.pdbx_description
1 polymer ?
#
loop_
_entity_poly.entity_id
_entity_poly.type
_entity_poly.pdbx_seq_one_letter_code
_entity_poly.pdbx_strand_id
1 'polypeptide(L)'
;MKNKIVVHHVGGRNGSTSFPMSSILKNDFVVVLYEPDTDCLEHAKNNVAASDIVLPYCLGKNNNEIGYLNVNYDPYTSSLLKSNQKYSSYYNLGFADPGIYIDYVYGETRKTMEQLKIETITLDKILENDNVPSPDVLCLDTQGTEYEILEGASNALLNVVMIICEVSFTDIYENQKLFGDVSRLLTSKGFEFASFLNLSEASPCRVPISMRGKRMLMEGDACFFKPIEQLETDLSDDEFLLAATKLAFLTLKLGYIENAVKIISNQKIQNFIYSHNINVKYFDFLREFIKILNSEKQVYLPTFKERYSFEQSKNRFKIDASEEMPEENNTEAKIISCKKKKQKNFFLRPFLSRIKRSFLFSPMENLFINHGLYDTACLIKQNRKKFT
;
A
#
# COMPACT_ATOMS: atom_id res chain seq x y z
N MET A 1 -24.24 -5.54 -0.55
CA MET A 1 -22.93 -5.05 -0.10
C MET A 1 -21.88 -6.16 0.02
N LYS A 2 -22.22 -7.36 0.54
CA LYS A 2 -21.27 -8.45 0.84
C LYS A 2 -20.12 -8.69 -0.18
N ASN A 3 -20.43 -8.65 -1.48
CA ASN A 3 -19.45 -8.93 -2.55
C ASN A 3 -18.60 -7.72 -2.97
N LYS A 4 -18.92 -6.50 -2.51
CA LYS A 4 -18.08 -5.33 -2.72
C LYS A 4 -16.92 -5.35 -1.73
N ILE A 5 -15.87 -4.62 -2.05
CA ILE A 5 -14.75 -4.38 -1.14
C ILE A 5 -15.08 -3.17 -0.27
N VAL A 6 -15.12 -3.38 1.04
CA VAL A 6 -15.46 -2.36 2.03
C VAL A 6 -14.17 -1.77 2.58
N VAL A 7 -13.96 -0.48 2.37
CA VAL A 7 -12.80 0.27 2.84
C VAL A 7 -13.23 1.19 3.97
N HIS A 8 -12.70 0.97 5.17
CA HIS A 8 -12.85 1.90 6.28
C HIS A 8 -11.66 2.85 6.28
N HIS A 9 -11.90 4.15 6.23
CA HIS A 9 -10.86 5.16 6.22
C HIS A 9 -11.06 6.13 7.39
N VAL A 10 -10.09 6.17 8.31
CA VAL A 10 -10.12 6.99 9.52
C VAL A 10 -9.17 8.16 9.33
N GLY A 11 -9.70 9.39 9.43
CA GLY A 11 -8.93 10.63 9.23
C GLY A 11 -9.02 11.21 7.81
N GLY A 12 -10.21 11.18 7.21
CA GLY A 12 -10.39 11.57 5.81
C GLY A 12 -10.59 13.07 5.56
N ARG A 13 -10.78 13.90 6.59
CA ARG A 13 -11.09 15.35 6.62
C ARG A 13 -11.82 15.93 5.41
N ASN A 14 -11.15 16.07 4.28
CA ASN A 14 -11.72 16.57 3.02
C ASN A 14 -12.51 15.51 2.20
N GLY A 15 -12.72 14.30 2.72
CA GLY A 15 -13.32 13.19 1.97
C GLY A 15 -12.32 12.42 1.10
N SER A 16 -11.02 12.70 1.23
CA SER A 16 -9.98 11.91 0.57
C SER A 16 -9.81 10.56 1.24
N THR A 17 -9.19 9.64 0.51
CA THR A 17 -8.85 8.32 1.02
C THR A 17 -7.43 7.99 0.59
N SER A 18 -6.65 7.39 1.49
CA SER A 18 -5.29 6.89 1.19
C SER A 18 -5.31 5.64 0.30
N PHE A 19 -6.48 5.26 -0.23
CA PHE A 19 -6.70 4.11 -1.09
C PHE A 19 -7.35 4.53 -2.42
N PRO A 20 -6.58 5.07 -3.38
CA PRO A 20 -7.14 5.57 -4.63
C PRO A 20 -7.80 4.45 -5.42
N MET A 21 -9.03 4.70 -5.89
CA MET A 21 -9.83 3.77 -6.68
C MET A 21 -9.91 4.26 -8.13
N SER A 22 -9.69 3.35 -9.09
CA SER A 22 -9.88 3.69 -10.50
C SER A 22 -11.36 3.97 -10.78
N SER A 23 -11.64 4.92 -11.67
CA SER A 23 -13.01 5.24 -12.07
C SER A 23 -13.78 4.03 -12.65
N ILE A 24 -13.04 3.04 -13.18
CA ILE A 24 -13.58 1.81 -13.73
C ILE A 24 -14.08 0.88 -12.61
N LEU A 25 -13.33 0.78 -11.51
CA LEU A 25 -13.59 -0.16 -10.42
C LEU A 25 -14.31 0.47 -9.22
N LYS A 26 -14.49 1.79 -9.18
CA LYS A 26 -15.10 2.51 -8.04
C LYS A 26 -16.40 1.90 -7.52
N ASN A 27 -17.23 1.34 -8.41
CA ASN A 27 -18.53 0.76 -8.03
C ASN A 27 -18.40 -0.61 -7.32
N ASP A 28 -17.24 -1.25 -7.40
CA ASP A 28 -16.93 -2.50 -6.70
C ASP A 28 -16.56 -2.25 -5.23
N PHE A 29 -16.38 -0.98 -4.85
CA PHE A 29 -16.04 -0.58 -3.50
C PHE A 29 -17.20 0.11 -2.80
N VAL A 30 -17.10 0.14 -1.46
CA VAL A 30 -17.88 1.01 -0.57
C VAL A 30 -16.89 1.60 0.41
N VAL A 31 -16.89 2.92 0.57
CA VAL A 31 -16.06 3.59 1.57
C VAL A 31 -16.89 3.93 2.80
N VAL A 32 -16.37 3.63 3.98
CA VAL A 32 -16.85 4.16 5.26
C VAL A 32 -15.77 5.11 5.79
N LEU A 33 -16.08 6.40 5.81
CA LEU A 33 -15.15 7.46 6.20
C LEU A 33 -15.49 7.98 7.59
N TYR A 34 -14.48 8.09 8.44
CA TYR A 34 -14.61 8.60 9.80
C TYR A 34 -13.91 9.96 9.92
N GLU A 35 -14.67 10.97 10.34
CA GLU A 35 -14.16 12.33 10.58
C GLU A 35 -14.92 12.96 11.75
N PRO A 36 -14.29 13.15 12.93
CA PRO A 36 -14.97 13.75 14.08
C PRO A 36 -15.20 15.26 13.97
N ASP A 37 -14.46 15.97 13.11
CA ASP A 37 -14.65 17.41 12.91
C ASP A 37 -15.91 17.69 12.08
N THR A 38 -16.97 18.13 12.76
CA THR A 38 -18.28 18.34 12.16
C THR A 38 -18.29 19.41 11.06
N ASP A 39 -17.36 20.36 11.11
CA ASP A 39 -17.30 21.47 10.14
C ASP A 39 -16.88 20.96 8.76
N CYS A 40 -16.18 19.83 8.70
CA CYS A 40 -15.70 19.24 7.46
C CYS A 40 -16.66 18.19 6.88
N LEU A 41 -17.67 17.73 7.64
CA LEU A 41 -18.55 16.62 7.24
C LEU A 41 -19.32 16.89 5.95
N GLU A 42 -19.89 18.08 5.79
CA GLU A 42 -20.63 18.42 4.57
C GLU A 42 -19.68 18.46 3.36
N HIS A 43 -18.45 18.93 3.54
CA HIS A 43 -17.45 18.88 2.48
C HIS A 43 -17.07 17.43 2.13
N ALA A 44 -16.81 16.59 3.15
CA ALA A 44 -16.52 15.18 2.95
C ALA A 44 -17.66 14.45 2.22
N LYS A 45 -18.92 14.67 2.62
CA LYS A 45 -20.11 14.09 1.97
C LYS A 45 -20.22 14.46 0.50
N ASN A 46 -19.83 15.68 0.13
CA ASN A 46 -19.87 16.14 -1.26
C ASN A 46 -18.75 15.53 -2.13
N ASN A 47 -17.70 14.99 -1.53
CA ASN A 47 -16.54 14.42 -2.23
C ASN A 47 -16.54 12.88 -2.30
N VAL A 48 -17.43 12.21 -1.57
CA VAL A 48 -17.56 10.75 -1.60
C VAL A 48 -18.66 10.29 -2.58
N ALA A 49 -18.65 9.01 -2.96
CA ALA A 49 -19.71 8.47 -3.80
C ALA A 49 -21.03 8.35 -3.03
N ALA A 50 -22.17 8.36 -3.72
CA ALA A 50 -23.48 8.21 -3.10
C ALA A 50 -23.67 6.87 -2.34
N SER A 51 -22.82 5.86 -2.61
CA SER A 51 -22.81 4.59 -1.88
C SER A 51 -21.96 4.60 -0.61
N ASP A 52 -21.17 5.64 -0.40
CA ASP A 52 -20.23 5.74 0.70
C ASP A 52 -20.93 6.31 1.95
N ILE A 53 -20.36 6.00 3.11
CA ILE A 53 -20.90 6.35 4.42
C ILE A 53 -19.91 7.28 5.10
N VAL A 54 -20.36 8.45 5.55
CA VAL A 54 -19.55 9.39 6.34
C VAL A 54 -20.07 9.41 7.77
N LEU A 55 -19.22 9.06 8.73
CA LEU A 55 -19.55 8.93 10.14
C LEU A 55 -18.79 9.95 10.99
N PRO A 56 -19.49 10.72 11.84
CA PRO A 56 -18.90 11.79 12.65
C PRO A 56 -18.25 11.25 13.94
N TYR A 57 -17.46 10.18 13.83
CA TYR A 57 -16.90 9.48 14.98
C TYR A 57 -15.39 9.64 15.05
N CYS A 58 -14.89 9.89 16.27
CA CYS A 58 -13.48 9.76 16.58
C CYS A 58 -13.23 8.33 17.05
N LEU A 59 -12.41 7.58 16.32
CA LEU A 59 -12.06 6.23 16.72
C LEU A 59 -10.96 6.26 17.79
N GLY A 60 -11.01 5.33 18.73
CA GLY A 60 -9.98 5.18 19.76
C GLY A 60 -10.00 3.81 20.41
N LYS A 61 -9.21 3.68 21.49
CA LYS A 61 -9.06 2.43 22.25
C LYS A 61 -10.29 2.06 23.06
N ASN A 62 -10.94 3.05 23.66
CA ASN A 62 -12.06 2.86 24.57
C ASN A 62 -13.30 3.63 24.10
N ASN A 63 -14.46 3.16 24.53
CA ASN A 63 -15.71 3.89 24.37
C ASN A 63 -15.84 4.97 25.44
N ASN A 64 -16.43 6.10 25.05
CA ASN A 64 -16.80 7.20 25.93
C ASN A 64 -15.61 7.88 26.65
N GLU A 65 -14.41 7.75 26.08
CA GLU A 65 -13.24 8.46 26.59
C GLU A 65 -13.24 9.87 26.01
N ILE A 66 -13.04 10.87 26.88
CA ILE A 66 -13.04 12.28 26.49
C ILE A 66 -11.63 12.66 26.05
N GLY A 67 -11.49 13.01 24.78
CA GLY A 67 -10.28 13.57 24.19
C GLY A 67 -10.45 15.02 23.77
N TYR A 68 -9.35 15.63 23.35
CA TYR A 68 -9.33 16.95 22.74
C TYR A 68 -8.64 16.86 21.38
N LEU A 69 -9.40 17.04 20.31
CA LEU A 69 -8.84 17.14 18.96
C LEU A 69 -8.16 18.50 18.83
N ASN A 70 -6.84 18.49 18.66
CA ASN A 70 -6.04 19.69 18.43
C ASN A 70 -6.14 20.03 16.94
N VAL A 71 -7.03 20.98 16.62
CA VAL A 71 -7.12 21.52 15.27
C VAL A 71 -5.91 22.42 15.05
N ASN A 72 -5.00 21.94 14.22
CA ASN A 72 -3.72 22.59 13.97
C ASN A 72 -3.81 23.65 12.87
N TYR A 73 -2.78 24.49 12.77
CA TYR A 73 -2.71 25.57 11.80
C TYR A 73 -2.88 25.07 10.35
N ASP A 74 -2.24 23.95 10.03
CA ASP A 74 -2.69 23.11 8.91
C ASP A 74 -3.63 22.02 9.46
N PRO A 75 -4.93 22.09 9.15
CA PRO A 75 -5.91 21.16 9.68
C PRO A 75 -5.70 19.70 9.26
N TYR A 76 -4.96 19.41 8.19
CA TYR A 76 -4.60 18.04 7.81
C TYR A 76 -3.63 17.38 8.81
N THR A 77 -3.01 18.17 9.68
CA THR A 77 -2.13 17.67 10.74
C THR A 77 -2.82 17.59 12.09
N SER A 78 -4.15 17.71 12.14
CA SER A 78 -4.90 17.69 13.40
C SER A 78 -4.81 16.31 14.06
N SER A 79 -4.68 16.29 15.39
CA SER A 79 -4.47 15.06 16.16
C SER A 79 -5.08 15.15 17.55
N LEU A 80 -5.48 14.02 18.11
CA LEU A 80 -5.77 13.90 19.53
C LEU A 80 -4.52 14.10 20.40
N LEU A 81 -3.35 13.87 19.83
CA LEU A 81 -2.07 14.08 20.48
C LEU A 81 -1.56 15.50 20.26
N LYS A 82 -0.83 16.02 21.24
CA LYS A 82 -0.20 17.33 21.14
C LYS A 82 1.08 17.25 20.31
N SER A 83 1.37 18.27 19.50
CA SER A 83 2.62 18.32 18.74
C SER A 83 3.85 18.42 19.64
N ASN A 84 4.86 17.60 19.34
CA ASN A 84 6.10 17.54 20.11
C ASN A 84 7.04 18.68 19.69
N GLN A 85 7.30 19.60 20.62
CA GLN A 85 8.09 20.81 20.38
C GLN A 85 9.54 20.53 19.97
N LYS A 86 10.07 19.33 20.24
CA LYS A 86 11.40 18.89 19.78
C LYS A 86 11.55 18.99 18.26
N TYR A 87 10.47 18.77 17.50
CA TYR A 87 10.48 18.80 16.04
C TYR A 87 10.00 20.14 15.46
N SER A 88 9.80 21.17 16.29
CA SER A 88 9.24 22.47 15.84
C SER A 88 10.05 23.15 14.72
N SER A 89 11.37 23.00 14.72
CA SER A 89 12.24 23.55 13.66
C SER A 89 12.34 22.67 12.41
N TYR A 90 11.81 21.44 12.47
CA TYR A 90 11.88 20.52 11.33
C TYR A 90 11.01 21.03 10.19
N TYR A 91 11.43 20.74 8.96
CA TYR A 91 10.65 21.08 7.79
C TYR A 91 10.88 20.08 6.65
N ASN A 92 9.84 19.87 5.85
CA ASN A 92 9.94 19.20 4.56
C ASN A 92 9.60 20.19 3.43
N LEU A 93 9.83 19.75 2.19
CA LEU A 93 9.38 20.51 1.02
C LEU A 93 7.88 20.29 0.84
N GLY A 94 7.10 21.34 1.06
CA GLY A 94 5.67 21.36 0.79
C GLY A 94 5.35 21.92 -0.59
N PHE A 95 4.10 21.71 -1.00
CA PHE A 95 3.56 22.14 -2.29
C PHE A 95 2.24 22.88 -2.02
N ALA A 96 2.23 24.19 -2.19
CA ALA A 96 1.02 24.99 -1.98
C ALA A 96 0.10 24.96 -3.21
N ASP A 97 0.72 25.04 -4.40
CA ASP A 97 0.05 25.06 -5.71
C ASP A 97 0.96 24.41 -6.77
N PRO A 98 0.44 24.07 -7.96
CA PRO A 98 1.26 23.60 -9.07
C PRO A 98 2.42 24.54 -9.39
N GLY A 99 3.64 24.08 -9.08
CA GLY A 99 4.88 24.85 -9.28
C GLY A 99 5.25 25.80 -8.14
N ILE A 100 4.45 25.91 -7.08
CA ILE A 100 4.75 26.73 -5.89
C ILE A 100 5.19 25.83 -4.74
N TYR A 101 6.49 25.90 -4.45
CA TYR A 101 7.13 25.16 -3.38
C TYR A 101 7.23 26.00 -2.12
N ILE A 102 7.00 25.38 -0.97
CA ILE A 102 7.11 26.02 0.34
C ILE A 102 7.98 25.18 1.28
N ASP A 103 8.55 25.83 2.28
CA ASP A 103 9.12 25.12 3.43
C ASP A 103 7.99 24.84 4.42
N TYR A 104 7.61 23.58 4.55
CA TYR A 104 6.52 23.14 5.41
C TYR A 104 7.06 22.89 6.82
N VAL A 105 7.12 23.97 7.62
CA VAL A 105 7.75 23.97 8.95
C VAL A 105 6.82 23.39 9.99
N TYR A 106 7.26 22.35 10.70
CA TYR A 106 6.41 21.56 11.59
C TYR A 106 5.86 22.39 12.77
N GLY A 107 6.67 23.27 13.36
CA GLY A 107 6.23 24.16 14.44
C GLY A 107 5.23 25.22 14.00
N GLU A 108 5.14 25.51 12.70
CA GLU A 108 4.13 26.40 12.14
C GLU A 108 2.85 25.61 11.85
N THR A 109 2.97 24.51 11.09
CA THR A 109 1.81 23.75 10.58
C THR A 109 1.10 22.94 11.64
N ARG A 110 1.84 22.34 12.58
CA ARG A 110 1.31 21.52 13.69
C ARG A 110 1.07 22.32 14.97
N LYS A 111 0.95 23.64 14.86
CA LYS A 111 0.60 24.49 15.99
C LYS A 111 -0.90 24.41 16.23
N THR A 112 -1.31 24.03 17.43
CA THR A 112 -2.72 24.00 17.81
C THR A 112 -3.32 25.40 17.81
N MET A 113 -4.39 25.57 17.04
CA MET A 113 -5.13 26.82 16.91
C MET A 113 -6.47 26.76 17.65
N GLU A 114 -7.07 25.58 17.70
CA GLU A 114 -8.34 25.31 18.38
C GLU A 114 -8.31 23.90 19.00
N GLN A 115 -9.10 23.70 20.06
CA GLN A 115 -9.30 22.38 20.67
C GLN A 115 -10.78 22.04 20.69
N LEU A 116 -11.15 20.97 20.00
CA LEU A 116 -12.51 20.44 20.01
C LEU A 116 -12.59 19.32 21.04
N LYS A 117 -13.50 19.45 22.01
CA LYS A 117 -13.79 18.38 22.96
C LYS A 117 -14.57 17.28 22.24
N ILE A 118 -14.02 16.08 22.18
CA ILE A 118 -14.60 14.95 21.45
C ILE A 118 -14.63 13.70 22.31
N GLU A 119 -15.57 12.81 22.01
CA GLU A 119 -15.71 11.51 22.65
C GLU A 119 -15.25 10.42 21.69
N THR A 120 -14.41 9.50 22.16
CA THR A 120 -13.94 8.37 21.34
C THR A 120 -14.87 7.18 21.42
N ILE A 121 -14.92 6.42 20.33
CA ILE A 121 -15.67 5.17 20.22
C ILE A 121 -14.77 4.12 19.56
N THR A 122 -14.92 2.85 19.94
CA THR A 122 -14.15 1.78 19.32
C THR A 122 -14.75 1.38 17.97
N LEU A 123 -13.92 0.90 17.04
CA LEU A 123 -14.43 0.36 15.77
C LEU A 123 -15.35 -0.84 16.01
N ASP A 124 -15.00 -1.70 16.98
CA ASP A 124 -15.83 -2.82 17.38
C ASP A 124 -17.24 -2.37 17.80
N LYS A 125 -17.35 -1.26 18.56
CA LYS A 125 -18.64 -0.73 18.99
C LYS A 125 -19.47 -0.15 17.85
N ILE A 126 -18.82 0.51 16.89
CA ILE A 126 -19.51 1.03 15.69
C ILE A 126 -20.10 -0.12 14.87
N LEU A 127 -19.36 -1.23 14.74
CA LEU A 127 -19.79 -2.39 13.96
C LEU A 127 -20.92 -3.21 14.62
N GLU A 128 -21.29 -2.94 15.87
CA GLU A 128 -22.54 -3.46 16.46
C GLU A 128 -23.80 -2.86 15.80
N ASN A 129 -23.65 -1.76 15.05
CA ASN A 129 -24.74 -1.17 14.27
C ASN A 129 -24.84 -1.84 12.89
N ASP A 130 -25.95 -2.55 12.65
CA ASP A 130 -26.22 -3.31 11.41
C ASP A 130 -26.15 -2.47 10.11
N ASN A 131 -26.14 -1.14 10.19
CA ASN A 131 -26.05 -0.25 9.03
C ASN A 131 -24.61 0.01 8.56
N VAL A 132 -23.59 -0.38 9.32
CA VAL A 132 -22.18 -0.18 8.96
C VAL A 132 -21.57 -1.51 8.54
N PRO A 133 -21.15 -1.69 7.27
CA PRO A 133 -20.56 -2.94 6.82
C PRO A 133 -19.17 -3.15 7.45
N SER A 134 -18.82 -4.39 7.79
CA SER A 134 -17.48 -4.73 8.29
C SER A 134 -16.38 -4.42 7.26
N PRO A 135 -15.19 -3.95 7.70
CA PRO A 135 -14.09 -3.61 6.81
C PRO A 135 -13.41 -4.85 6.20
N ASP A 136 -13.15 -4.81 4.89
CA ASP A 136 -12.15 -5.67 4.25
C ASP A 136 -10.76 -4.99 4.31
N VAL A 137 -10.75 -3.66 4.16
CA VAL A 137 -9.54 -2.82 4.22
C VAL A 137 -9.72 -1.77 5.31
N LEU A 138 -8.70 -1.59 6.15
CA LEU A 138 -8.66 -0.51 7.13
C LEU A 138 -7.51 0.45 6.79
N CYS A 139 -7.85 1.70 6.55
CA CYS A 139 -6.92 2.79 6.30
C CYS A 139 -6.93 3.75 7.50
N LEU A 140 -5.77 3.99 8.11
CA LEU A 140 -5.61 4.87 9.27
C LEU A 140 -4.64 6.00 8.94
N ASP A 141 -5.10 7.25 9.09
CA ASP A 141 -4.35 8.48 8.85
C ASP A 141 -4.79 9.51 9.91
N THR A 142 -4.38 9.29 11.16
CA THR A 142 -4.92 10.01 12.33
C THR A 142 -3.88 10.82 13.07
N GLN A 143 -2.69 11.00 12.47
CA GLN A 143 -1.64 11.81 13.03
C GLN A 143 -1.24 11.34 14.44
N GLY A 144 -1.12 10.03 14.63
CA GLY A 144 -0.45 9.43 15.78
C GLY A 144 -1.29 8.59 16.74
N THR A 145 -2.58 8.43 16.48
CA THR A 145 -3.47 7.57 17.29
C THR A 145 -3.77 6.20 16.66
N GLU A 146 -3.03 5.82 15.63
CA GLU A 146 -3.30 4.59 14.88
C GLU A 146 -3.20 3.34 15.76
N TYR A 147 -2.25 3.33 16.70
CA TYR A 147 -2.06 2.22 17.63
C TYR A 147 -3.28 2.02 18.54
N GLU A 148 -3.79 3.10 19.14
CA GLU A 148 -4.94 3.08 20.04
C GLU A 148 -6.21 2.63 19.30
N ILE A 149 -6.40 3.09 18.06
CA ILE A 149 -7.51 2.66 17.20
C ILE A 149 -7.42 1.15 16.91
N LEU A 150 -6.23 0.64 16.60
CA LEU A 150 -6.01 -0.78 16.36
C LEU A 150 -6.26 -1.63 17.61
N GLU A 151 -5.95 -1.13 18.81
CA GLU A 151 -6.33 -1.81 20.06
C GLU A 151 -7.85 -1.91 20.22
N GLY A 152 -8.59 -0.84 19.89
CA GLY A 152 -10.06 -0.78 19.92
C GLY A 152 -10.77 -1.53 18.78
N ALA A 153 -10.02 -2.11 17.83
CA ALA A 153 -10.58 -2.80 16.65
C ALA A 153 -10.42 -4.33 16.73
N SER A 154 -10.24 -4.91 17.92
CA SER A 154 -9.81 -6.30 18.07
C SER A 154 -10.71 -7.32 17.36
N ASN A 155 -12.03 -7.15 17.38
CA ASN A 155 -12.95 -8.03 16.66
C ASN A 155 -13.05 -7.68 15.17
N ALA A 156 -13.09 -6.39 14.86
CA ALA A 156 -13.13 -5.89 13.48
C ALA A 156 -11.95 -6.44 12.65
N LEU A 157 -10.76 -6.48 13.26
CA LEU A 157 -9.52 -6.96 12.66
C LEU A 157 -9.56 -8.43 12.23
N LEU A 158 -10.51 -9.25 12.70
CA LEU A 158 -10.67 -10.64 12.23
C LEU A 158 -11.02 -10.68 10.73
N ASN A 159 -11.89 -9.77 10.28
CA ASN A 159 -12.39 -9.71 8.90
C ASN A 159 -11.50 -8.90 7.95
N VAL A 160 -10.60 -8.07 8.50
CA VAL A 160 -9.72 -7.21 7.70
C VAL A 160 -8.66 -8.05 7.01
N VAL A 161 -8.57 -7.93 5.68
CA VAL A 161 -7.55 -8.60 4.86
C VAL A 161 -6.33 -7.72 4.61
N MET A 162 -6.48 -6.40 4.73
CA MET A 162 -5.43 -5.42 4.44
C MET A 162 -5.53 -4.18 5.34
N ILE A 163 -4.38 -3.71 5.81
CA ILE A 163 -4.29 -2.47 6.56
C ILE A 163 -3.28 -1.54 5.88
N ILE A 164 -3.65 -0.28 5.71
CA ILE A 164 -2.74 0.80 5.35
C ILE A 164 -2.75 1.78 6.51
N CYS A 165 -1.61 1.95 7.16
CA CYS A 165 -1.50 2.69 8.40
C CYS A 165 -0.43 3.76 8.25
N GLU A 166 -0.78 5.01 8.52
CA GLU A 166 0.22 6.04 8.78
C GLU A 166 1.05 5.59 9.99
N VAL A 167 2.37 5.68 9.86
CA VAL A 167 3.31 5.32 10.92
C VAL A 167 4.41 6.35 11.01
N SER A 168 4.86 6.61 12.23
CA SER A 168 5.98 7.52 12.48
C SER A 168 7.22 6.75 12.95
N PHE A 169 8.39 7.23 12.54
CA PHE A 169 9.70 6.75 12.96
C PHE A 169 10.27 7.58 14.12
N THR A 170 9.59 8.68 14.43
CA THR A 170 9.91 9.58 15.52
C THR A 170 8.62 10.17 16.10
N ASP A 171 8.66 10.61 17.34
CA ASP A 171 7.51 11.04 18.14
C ASP A 171 7.09 12.48 17.83
N ILE A 172 6.66 12.73 16.59
CA ILE A 172 6.25 14.07 16.09
C ILE A 172 5.09 14.62 16.93
N TYR A 173 4.26 13.74 17.48
CA TYR A 173 3.31 14.03 18.54
C TYR A 173 3.75 13.39 19.86
N GLU A 174 3.41 14.04 20.98
CA GLU A 174 3.78 13.60 22.32
C GLU A 174 3.16 12.22 22.64
N ASN A 175 3.99 11.29 23.13
CA ASN A 175 3.61 9.90 23.48
C ASN A 175 3.11 9.03 22.32
N GLN A 176 3.24 9.49 21.08
CA GLN A 176 2.89 8.74 19.88
C GLN A 176 3.63 7.40 19.79
N LYS A 177 2.91 6.35 19.40
CA LYS A 177 3.49 5.04 19.11
C LYS A 177 4.20 5.04 17.76
N LEU A 178 5.38 4.42 17.71
CA LEU A 178 6.19 4.39 16.50
C LEU A 178 5.89 3.15 15.65
N PHE A 179 6.40 3.12 14.42
CA PHE A 179 6.27 1.99 13.51
C PHE A 179 6.58 0.63 14.17
N GLY A 180 7.60 0.56 15.03
CA GLY A 180 7.95 -0.68 15.74
C GLY A 180 6.85 -1.19 16.67
N ASP A 181 6.10 -0.30 17.32
CA ASP A 181 4.97 -0.65 18.18
C ASP A 181 3.75 -1.08 17.36
N VAL A 182 3.42 -0.30 16.33
CA VAL A 182 2.30 -0.60 15.41
C VAL A 182 2.53 -1.92 14.69
N SER A 183 3.72 -2.11 14.12
CA SER A 183 4.10 -3.35 13.41
C SER A 183 4.05 -4.57 14.33
N ARG A 184 4.53 -4.43 15.58
CA ARG A 184 4.46 -5.51 16.59
C ARG A 184 3.02 -5.85 16.96
N LEU A 185 2.15 -4.85 17.14
CA LEU A 185 0.73 -5.06 17.40
C LEU A 185 0.07 -5.81 16.24
N LEU A 186 0.22 -5.32 15.01
CA LEU A 186 -0.38 -5.95 13.83
C LEU A 186 0.15 -7.37 13.59
N THR A 187 1.44 -7.59 13.79
CA THR A 187 2.04 -8.94 13.73
C THR A 187 1.42 -9.86 14.77
N SER A 188 1.19 -9.38 16.00
CA SER A 188 0.52 -10.18 17.04
C SER A 188 -0.95 -10.51 16.72
N LYS A 189 -1.55 -9.78 15.76
CA LYS A 189 -2.91 -10.00 15.24
C LYS A 189 -2.91 -10.78 13.92
N GLY A 190 -1.77 -11.38 13.54
CA GLY A 190 -1.66 -12.25 12.37
C GLY A 190 -1.49 -11.53 11.03
N PHE A 191 -1.15 -10.23 11.05
CA PHE A 191 -0.81 -9.49 9.83
C PHE A 191 0.70 -9.56 9.54
N GLU A 192 1.06 -9.54 8.26
CA GLU A 192 2.43 -9.45 7.78
C GLU A 192 2.68 -8.07 7.16
N PHE A 193 3.81 -7.45 7.51
CA PHE A 193 4.26 -6.23 6.85
C PHE A 193 4.65 -6.52 5.40
N ALA A 194 4.05 -5.79 4.46
CA ALA A 194 4.29 -5.95 3.02
C ALA A 194 5.31 -4.94 2.50
N SER A 195 5.04 -3.65 2.67
CA SER A 195 5.96 -2.56 2.31
C SER A 195 5.53 -1.24 2.95
N PHE A 196 6.39 -0.24 2.81
CA PHE A 196 5.94 1.15 2.82
C PHE A 196 5.40 1.52 1.44
N LEU A 197 4.23 2.17 1.39
CA LEU A 197 3.67 2.71 0.15
C LEU A 197 4.27 4.09 -0.13
N ASN A 198 4.42 4.89 0.93
CA ASN A 198 5.04 6.21 0.90
C ASN A 198 5.96 6.37 2.11
N LEU A 199 6.97 7.21 1.97
CA LEU A 199 7.87 7.62 3.05
C LEU A 199 8.04 9.14 2.97
N SER A 200 7.92 9.81 4.11
CA SER A 200 8.14 11.25 4.23
C SER A 200 9.44 11.52 4.99
N GLU A 201 10.19 12.50 4.52
CA GLU A 201 11.44 12.91 5.14
C GLU A 201 11.44 14.41 5.45
N ALA A 202 12.06 14.80 6.57
CA ALA A 202 12.25 16.19 6.96
C ALA A 202 13.71 16.51 7.32
N SER A 203 14.06 17.78 7.24
CA SER A 203 15.33 18.32 7.71
C SER A 203 15.15 18.95 9.10
N PRO A 204 16.12 18.83 10.03
CA PRO A 204 15.99 19.35 11.39
C PRO A 204 15.81 20.87 11.52
N CYS A 205 16.32 21.63 10.56
CA CYS A 205 16.20 23.08 10.52
C CYS A 205 16.31 23.59 9.08
N ARG A 206 15.71 24.76 8.81
CA ARG A 206 15.82 25.42 7.51
C ARG A 206 17.25 25.89 7.24
N VAL A 207 17.67 25.75 5.99
CA VAL A 207 18.93 26.27 5.46
C VAL A 207 18.67 26.91 4.10
N PRO A 208 19.56 27.82 3.61
CA PRO A 208 19.47 28.34 2.26
C PRO A 208 19.34 27.22 1.22
N ILE A 209 18.60 27.47 0.13
CA ILE A 209 18.31 26.45 -0.90
C ILE A 209 19.60 25.77 -1.41
N SER A 210 20.68 26.53 -1.59
CA SER A 210 21.99 26.04 -2.04
C SER A 210 22.72 25.12 -1.04
N MET A 211 22.26 25.03 0.21
CA MET A 211 22.86 24.22 1.28
C MET A 211 22.00 23.01 1.68
N ARG A 212 20.85 22.79 1.02
CA ARG A 212 19.95 21.67 1.33
C ARG A 212 20.62 20.33 1.02
N GLY A 213 20.51 19.40 1.96
CA GLY A 213 21.13 18.07 1.88
C GLY A 213 20.15 16.93 2.11
N LYS A 214 20.68 15.76 2.50
CA LYS A 214 19.89 14.57 2.84
C LYS A 214 18.98 14.83 4.05
N ARG A 215 17.77 14.29 4.01
CA ARG A 215 16.75 14.43 5.05
C ARG A 215 16.69 13.18 5.94
N MET A 216 15.95 13.29 7.04
CA MET A 216 15.69 12.20 7.98
C MET A 216 14.30 11.64 7.72
N LEU A 217 14.16 10.32 7.76
CA LEU A 217 12.86 9.66 7.66
C LEU A 217 12.02 10.00 8.90
N MET A 218 10.77 10.43 8.67
CA MET A 218 9.88 10.93 9.72
C MET A 218 8.61 10.09 9.83
N GLU A 219 7.86 9.96 8.74
CA GLU A 219 6.57 9.27 8.68
C GLU A 219 6.50 8.42 7.40
N GLY A 220 5.45 7.63 7.26
CA GLY A 220 5.15 6.90 6.04
C GLY A 220 3.88 6.08 6.16
N ASP A 221 3.45 5.51 5.04
CA ASP A 221 2.28 4.64 4.98
C ASP A 221 2.76 3.19 4.95
N ALA A 222 2.54 2.45 6.03
CA ALA A 222 2.86 1.03 6.10
C ALA A 222 1.67 0.19 5.65
N CYS A 223 1.91 -0.74 4.72
CA CYS A 223 0.93 -1.68 4.23
C CYS A 223 1.16 -3.06 4.83
N PHE A 224 0.07 -3.66 5.33
CA PHE A 224 0.06 -4.99 5.93
C PHE A 224 -1.02 -5.85 5.29
N PHE A 225 -0.72 -7.14 5.09
CA PHE A 225 -1.67 -8.14 4.59
C PHE A 225 -1.93 -9.18 5.67
N LYS A 226 -3.16 -9.68 5.75
CA LYS A 226 -3.43 -10.88 6.54
C LYS A 226 -3.22 -12.11 5.65
N PRO A 227 -2.27 -13.01 5.94
CA PRO A 227 -2.03 -14.21 5.14
C PRO A 227 -3.28 -15.09 5.05
N ILE A 228 -3.43 -15.83 3.95
CA ILE A 228 -4.61 -16.69 3.75
C ILE A 228 -4.68 -17.80 4.79
N GLU A 229 -3.55 -18.23 5.32
CA GLU A 229 -3.45 -19.23 6.38
C GLU A 229 -4.09 -18.71 7.69
N GLN A 230 -3.90 -17.42 7.99
CA GLN A 230 -4.56 -16.77 9.12
C GLN A 230 -6.04 -16.55 8.84
N LEU A 231 -6.41 -16.11 7.63
CA LEU A 231 -7.82 -15.93 7.24
C LEU A 231 -8.62 -17.25 7.29
N GLU A 232 -8.03 -18.38 6.86
CA GLU A 232 -8.68 -19.70 6.93
C GLU A 232 -8.88 -20.16 8.38
N THR A 233 -8.07 -19.65 9.31
CA THR A 233 -8.22 -19.91 10.75
C THR A 233 -9.28 -19.02 11.40
N ASP A 234 -9.33 -17.74 11.01
CA ASP A 234 -10.18 -16.73 11.64
C ASP A 234 -11.64 -16.77 11.17
N LEU A 235 -11.91 -17.28 9.96
CA LEU A 235 -13.19 -17.13 9.26
C LEU A 235 -13.87 -18.47 8.94
N SER A 236 -15.19 -18.45 8.72
CA SER A 236 -15.89 -19.60 8.14
C SER A 236 -15.47 -19.86 6.70
N ASP A 237 -15.69 -21.07 6.17
CA ASP A 237 -15.26 -21.45 4.81
C ASP A 237 -15.72 -20.46 3.72
N ASP A 238 -17.00 -20.04 3.75
CA ASP A 238 -17.56 -19.10 2.77
C ASP A 238 -16.97 -17.69 2.90
N GLU A 239 -16.74 -17.24 4.14
CA GLU A 239 -16.14 -15.93 4.42
C GLU A 239 -14.66 -15.90 4.03
N PHE A 240 -13.93 -16.97 4.35
CA PHE A 240 -12.55 -17.17 3.95
C PHE A 240 -12.37 -17.08 2.43
N LEU A 241 -13.18 -17.81 1.65
CA LEU A 241 -13.06 -17.80 0.19
C LEU A 241 -13.27 -16.41 -0.40
N LEU A 242 -14.24 -15.66 0.12
CA LEU A 242 -14.50 -14.30 -0.29
C LEU A 242 -13.38 -13.35 0.13
N ALA A 243 -12.92 -13.43 1.38
CA ALA A 243 -11.83 -12.62 1.92
C ALA A 243 -10.52 -12.84 1.16
N ALA A 244 -10.15 -14.09 0.90
CA ALA A 244 -8.97 -14.44 0.14
C ALA A 244 -9.06 -13.99 -1.32
N THR A 245 -10.26 -14.03 -1.92
CA THR A 245 -10.51 -13.49 -3.26
C THR A 245 -10.31 -11.96 -3.30
N LYS A 246 -10.83 -11.24 -2.29
CA LYS A 246 -10.60 -9.79 -2.15
C LYS A 246 -9.12 -9.48 -1.96
N LEU A 247 -8.43 -10.22 -1.10
CA LEU A 247 -6.99 -10.07 -0.88
C LEU A 247 -6.18 -10.30 -2.17
N ALA A 248 -6.52 -11.31 -2.96
CA ALA A 248 -5.87 -11.57 -4.25
C ALA A 248 -5.98 -10.38 -5.21
N PHE A 249 -7.17 -9.77 -5.31
CA PHE A 249 -7.34 -8.59 -6.14
C PHE A 249 -6.63 -7.35 -5.56
N LEU A 250 -6.71 -7.12 -4.25
CA LEU A 250 -6.09 -5.95 -3.61
C LEU A 250 -4.56 -5.99 -3.70
N THR A 251 -3.95 -7.17 -3.56
CA THR A 251 -2.50 -7.36 -3.76
C THR A 251 -2.10 -7.09 -5.22
N LEU A 252 -2.89 -7.53 -6.21
CA LEU A 252 -2.69 -7.14 -7.63
C LEU A 252 -2.81 -5.63 -7.81
N LYS A 253 -3.82 -4.98 -7.23
CA LYS A 253 -4.00 -3.52 -7.30
C LYS A 253 -2.76 -2.78 -6.80
N LEU A 254 -2.14 -3.25 -5.73
CA LEU A 254 -0.92 -2.65 -5.16
C LEU A 254 0.39 -3.15 -5.80
N GLY A 255 0.31 -4.03 -6.81
CA GLY A 255 1.47 -4.49 -7.58
C GLY A 255 2.21 -5.70 -7.00
N TYR A 256 1.67 -6.36 -5.99
CA TYR A 256 2.21 -7.59 -5.40
C TYR A 256 1.75 -8.83 -6.19
N ILE A 257 2.21 -8.94 -7.43
CA ILE A 257 1.73 -9.95 -8.38
C ILE A 257 1.99 -11.37 -7.87
N GLU A 258 3.18 -11.62 -7.32
CA GLU A 258 3.59 -12.92 -6.83
C GLU A 258 2.76 -13.36 -5.60
N ASN A 259 2.36 -12.42 -4.73
CA ASN A 259 1.47 -12.72 -3.62
C ASN A 259 0.09 -13.14 -4.12
N ALA A 260 -0.47 -12.42 -5.08
CA ALA A 260 -1.74 -12.78 -5.68
C ALA A 260 -1.69 -14.16 -6.36
N VAL A 261 -0.60 -14.48 -7.07
CA VAL A 261 -0.38 -15.80 -7.67
C VAL A 261 -0.31 -16.88 -6.59
N LYS A 262 0.40 -16.64 -5.48
CA LYS A 262 0.43 -17.56 -4.33
C LYS A 262 -0.99 -17.83 -3.81
N ILE A 263 -1.80 -16.79 -3.62
CA ILE A 263 -3.19 -16.92 -3.14
C ILE A 263 -4.04 -17.74 -4.12
N ILE A 264 -4.00 -17.37 -5.40
CA ILE A 264 -4.84 -17.98 -6.45
C ILE A 264 -4.41 -19.41 -6.78
N SER A 265 -3.18 -19.82 -6.44
CA SER A 265 -2.72 -21.21 -6.56
C SER A 265 -3.51 -22.19 -5.69
N ASN A 266 -4.24 -21.69 -4.68
CA ASN A 266 -5.16 -22.51 -3.90
C ASN A 266 -6.40 -22.86 -4.75
N GLN A 267 -6.60 -24.15 -4.99
CA GLN A 267 -7.68 -24.65 -5.85
C GLN A 267 -9.08 -24.28 -5.34
N LYS A 268 -9.31 -24.22 -4.02
CA LYS A 268 -10.61 -23.84 -3.46
C LYS A 268 -10.96 -22.41 -3.86
N ILE A 269 -9.99 -21.49 -3.71
CA ILE A 269 -10.14 -20.06 -4.07
C ILE A 269 -10.35 -19.91 -5.57
N GLN A 270 -9.56 -20.61 -6.39
CA GLN A 270 -9.69 -20.54 -7.84
C GLN A 270 -11.08 -21.04 -8.32
N ASN A 271 -11.55 -22.16 -7.77
CA ASN A 271 -12.90 -22.69 -8.07
C ASN A 271 -14.00 -21.72 -7.62
N PHE A 272 -13.82 -21.07 -6.47
CA PHE A 272 -14.74 -20.05 -5.99
C PHE A 272 -14.81 -18.87 -6.97
N ILE A 273 -13.67 -18.31 -7.40
CA ILE A 273 -13.60 -17.20 -8.37
C ILE A 273 -14.36 -17.53 -9.68
N TYR A 274 -14.23 -18.75 -10.20
CA TYR A 274 -14.91 -19.16 -11.42
C TYR A 274 -16.41 -19.44 -11.23
N SER A 275 -16.81 -20.02 -10.10
CA SER A 275 -18.21 -20.39 -9.84
C SER A 275 -19.06 -19.24 -9.33
N HIS A 276 -18.47 -18.27 -8.62
CA HIS A 276 -19.17 -17.09 -8.13
C HIS A 276 -19.37 -16.05 -9.24
N ASN A 277 -20.48 -16.18 -9.96
CA ASN A 277 -20.88 -15.21 -10.99
C ASN A 277 -21.67 -14.04 -10.38
N ILE A 278 -20.96 -12.98 -10.02
CA ILE A 278 -21.52 -11.78 -9.40
C ILE A 278 -21.18 -10.57 -10.27
N ASN A 279 -22.08 -9.58 -10.32
CA ASN A 279 -21.88 -8.32 -11.02
C ASN A 279 -20.93 -7.36 -10.27
N VAL A 280 -19.66 -7.76 -10.10
CA VAL A 280 -18.54 -6.94 -9.61
C VAL A 280 -17.32 -7.18 -10.51
N LYS A 281 -16.68 -6.11 -10.97
CA LYS A 281 -15.68 -6.17 -12.04
C LYS A 281 -14.36 -6.80 -11.59
N TYR A 282 -14.01 -6.72 -10.31
CA TYR A 282 -12.76 -7.31 -9.82
C TYR A 282 -12.76 -8.84 -9.91
N PHE A 283 -13.92 -9.51 -9.86
CA PHE A 283 -14.01 -10.94 -10.13
C PHE A 283 -13.71 -11.23 -11.61
N ASP A 284 -14.26 -10.44 -12.54
CA ASP A 284 -13.98 -10.57 -13.97
C ASP A 284 -12.48 -10.37 -14.25
N PHE A 285 -11.89 -9.33 -13.65
CA PHE A 285 -10.45 -9.08 -13.69
C PHE A 285 -9.65 -10.28 -13.21
N LEU A 286 -10.01 -10.90 -12.07
CA LEU A 286 -9.30 -12.07 -11.55
C LEU A 286 -9.44 -13.28 -12.48
N ARG A 287 -10.61 -13.53 -13.07
CA ARG A 287 -10.80 -14.62 -14.04
C ARG A 287 -9.95 -14.42 -15.30
N GLU A 288 -9.87 -13.19 -15.81
CA GLU A 288 -9.00 -12.86 -16.92
C GLU A 288 -7.51 -12.99 -16.55
N PHE A 289 -7.13 -12.51 -15.37
CA PHE A 289 -5.77 -12.64 -14.83
C PHE A 289 -5.33 -14.11 -14.78
N ILE A 290 -6.17 -14.99 -14.21
CA ILE A 290 -5.92 -16.43 -14.14
C ILE A 290 -5.76 -17.03 -15.54
N LYS A 291 -6.64 -16.66 -16.48
CA LYS A 291 -6.58 -17.15 -17.85
C LYS A 291 -5.27 -16.78 -18.53
N ILE A 292 -4.83 -15.52 -18.37
CA ILE A 292 -3.55 -15.05 -18.91
C ILE A 292 -2.41 -15.82 -18.23
N LEU A 293 -2.38 -15.88 -16.90
CA LEU A 293 -1.36 -16.57 -16.11
C LEU A 293 -1.16 -18.03 -16.57
N ASN A 294 -2.25 -18.77 -16.78
CA ASN A 294 -2.22 -20.15 -17.23
C ASN A 294 -1.79 -20.31 -18.70
N SER A 295 -1.94 -19.27 -19.52
CA SER A 295 -1.57 -19.27 -20.94
C SER A 295 -0.13 -18.80 -21.19
N GLU A 296 0.45 -18.06 -20.26
CA GLU A 296 1.79 -17.49 -20.40
C GLU A 296 2.87 -18.59 -20.38
N LYS A 297 3.90 -18.40 -21.21
CA LYS A 297 5.05 -19.29 -21.20
C LYS A 297 5.79 -19.12 -19.87
N GLN A 298 5.93 -20.20 -19.14
CA GLN A 298 6.60 -20.25 -17.84
C GLN A 298 8.12 -20.14 -18.01
N VAL A 299 8.62 -18.92 -18.23
CA VAL A 299 10.05 -18.62 -18.36
C VAL A 299 10.53 -17.93 -17.08
N TYR A 300 11.49 -18.57 -16.41
CA TYR A 300 12.06 -18.09 -15.16
C TYR A 300 13.55 -17.77 -15.33
N LEU A 301 14.05 -16.85 -14.50
CA LEU A 301 15.50 -16.71 -14.33
C LEU A 301 16.04 -17.94 -13.60
N PRO A 302 17.28 -18.37 -13.89
CA PRO A 302 17.90 -19.45 -13.13
C PRO A 302 18.00 -19.06 -11.65
N THR A 303 17.56 -19.97 -10.79
CA THR A 303 17.76 -19.89 -9.35
C THR A 303 19.26 -19.92 -9.02
N PHE A 304 19.59 -19.48 -7.80
CA PHE A 304 20.98 -19.50 -7.35
C PHE A 304 21.61 -20.90 -7.42
N LYS A 305 20.86 -21.94 -7.06
CA LYS A 305 21.30 -23.35 -7.09
C LYS A 305 21.51 -23.88 -8.51
N GLU A 306 20.70 -23.46 -9.46
CA GLU A 306 20.89 -23.83 -10.88
C GLU A 306 22.14 -23.19 -11.47
N ARG A 307 22.59 -22.05 -10.92
CA ARG A 307 23.79 -21.35 -11.39
C ARG A 307 25.08 -21.77 -10.65
N TYR A 308 24.97 -22.14 -9.38
CA TYR A 308 26.10 -22.42 -8.50
C TYR A 308 25.88 -23.68 -7.66
N SER A 309 26.85 -24.60 -7.70
CA SER A 309 26.93 -25.68 -6.70
C SER A 309 27.29 -25.11 -5.32
N PHE A 310 27.07 -25.91 -4.27
CA PHE A 310 27.46 -25.52 -2.92
C PHE A 310 28.97 -25.22 -2.82
N GLU A 311 29.82 -26.07 -3.41
CA GLU A 311 31.27 -25.88 -3.43
C GLU A 311 31.68 -24.61 -4.18
N GLN A 312 31.09 -24.35 -5.36
CA GLN A 312 31.33 -23.11 -6.11
C GLN A 312 30.91 -21.88 -5.29
N SER A 313 29.75 -21.92 -4.64
CA SER A 313 29.27 -20.82 -3.81
C SER A 313 30.19 -20.54 -2.62
N LYS A 314 30.66 -21.61 -1.95
CA LYS A 314 31.55 -21.56 -0.78
C LYS A 314 32.97 -21.11 -1.15
N ASN A 315 33.50 -21.57 -2.28
CA ASN A 315 34.87 -21.27 -2.70
C ASN A 315 35.07 -19.83 -3.19
N ARG A 316 34.01 -19.04 -3.41
CA ARG A 316 34.09 -17.59 -3.75
C ARG A 316 34.90 -16.75 -2.75
N PHE A 317 35.10 -17.27 -1.54
CA PHE A 317 35.78 -16.57 -0.44
C PHE A 317 37.15 -17.18 -0.11
N LYS A 318 37.64 -18.15 -0.89
CA LYS A 318 38.99 -18.70 -0.75
C LYS A 318 39.97 -17.94 -1.65
N ILE A 319 41.13 -17.60 -1.09
CA ILE A 319 42.13 -16.69 -1.69
C ILE A 319 42.73 -17.23 -3.01
N ASP A 320 42.67 -18.54 -3.27
CA ASP A 320 43.23 -19.21 -4.48
C ASP A 320 42.17 -19.86 -5.39
N ALA A 321 40.96 -19.30 -5.48
CA ALA A 321 39.94 -19.85 -6.39
C ALA A 321 40.20 -19.44 -7.87
N SER A 322 41.22 -20.01 -8.49
CA SER A 322 41.42 -20.00 -9.94
C SER A 322 40.67 -21.15 -10.63
N GLU A 323 39.42 -21.42 -10.23
CA GLU A 323 38.57 -22.38 -10.93
C GLU A 323 37.64 -21.67 -11.92
N GLU A 324 37.65 -22.17 -13.15
CA GLU A 324 36.96 -21.63 -14.32
C GLU A 324 35.48 -21.35 -14.04
N MET A 325 35.03 -20.16 -14.47
CA MET A 325 33.61 -19.84 -14.49
C MET A 325 32.86 -20.92 -15.28
N PRO A 326 31.67 -21.37 -14.83
CA PRO A 326 30.95 -22.44 -15.53
C PRO A 326 30.71 -22.05 -16.98
N GLU A 327 31.10 -22.92 -17.92
CA GLU A 327 30.72 -22.80 -19.33
C GLU A 327 29.20 -22.66 -19.45
N GLU A 328 28.75 -21.76 -20.32
CA GLU A 328 27.34 -21.46 -20.59
C GLU A 328 26.63 -22.65 -21.28
N ASN A 329 26.43 -23.76 -20.57
CA ASN A 329 25.80 -24.97 -21.11
C ASN A 329 24.27 -25.03 -20.93
N ASN A 330 23.60 -23.90 -20.76
CA ASN A 330 22.13 -23.82 -20.87
C ASN A 330 21.73 -23.00 -22.09
N THR A 331 21.24 -23.71 -23.12
CA THR A 331 20.74 -23.15 -24.39
C THR A 331 19.60 -22.15 -24.20
N GLU A 332 18.88 -22.19 -23.08
CA GLU A 332 17.84 -21.19 -22.72
C GLU A 332 18.41 -19.92 -22.08
N ALA A 333 19.58 -20.00 -21.44
CA ALA A 333 20.25 -18.83 -20.84
C ALA A 333 20.81 -17.85 -21.90
N LYS A 334 20.93 -18.28 -23.16
CA LYS A 334 21.33 -17.39 -24.27
C LYS A 334 20.32 -16.28 -24.57
N ILE A 335 19.06 -16.41 -24.16
CA ILE A 335 18.04 -15.38 -24.44
C ILE A 335 18.23 -14.15 -23.53
N ILE A 336 18.81 -14.32 -22.33
CA ILE A 336 18.95 -13.26 -21.31
C ILE A 336 20.43 -12.88 -21.07
N SER A 337 21.33 -13.31 -21.96
CA SER A 337 22.70 -12.82 -22.02
C SER A 337 22.72 -11.42 -22.63
N CYS A 338 22.52 -10.40 -21.79
CA CYS A 338 22.74 -9.02 -22.17
C CYS A 338 24.17 -8.86 -22.68
N LYS A 339 24.30 -8.54 -23.98
CA LYS A 339 25.54 -8.05 -24.60
C LYS A 339 26.20 -7.02 -23.68
N LYS A 340 27.31 -7.37 -23.03
CA LYS A 340 28.25 -6.43 -22.43
C LYS A 340 28.68 -5.44 -23.53
N LYS A 341 28.05 -4.26 -23.57
CA LYS A 341 28.53 -3.16 -24.42
C LYS A 341 29.84 -2.64 -23.83
N LYS A 342 30.96 -3.12 -24.36
CA LYS A 342 32.24 -2.40 -24.27
C LYS A 342 32.05 -1.04 -24.97
N GLN A 343 32.29 0.05 -24.23
CA GLN A 343 32.44 1.38 -24.80
C GLN A 343 33.55 1.35 -25.86
N LYS A 344 33.20 1.58 -27.12
CA LYS A 344 34.12 2.05 -28.16
C LYS A 344 33.38 3.09 -29.02
N ASN A 345 33.97 4.28 -29.10
CA ASN A 345 33.57 5.35 -30.01
C ASN A 345 33.70 4.90 -31.48
N PHE A 346 32.70 5.18 -32.33
CA PHE A 346 32.91 5.71 -33.69
C PHE A 346 31.59 6.17 -34.35
N PHE A 347 31.75 7.09 -35.31
CA PHE A 347 30.79 7.96 -35.99
C PHE A 347 29.76 7.26 -36.93
N LEU A 348 28.58 7.90 -37.03
CA LEU A 348 27.60 8.04 -38.15
C LEU A 348 27.21 6.86 -39.11
N ARG A 349 25.96 6.36 -38.88
CA ARG A 349 24.81 6.05 -39.79
C ARG A 349 24.93 4.94 -40.89
N PRO A 350 23.82 4.35 -41.43
CA PRO A 350 22.41 4.77 -41.37
C PRO A 350 21.33 3.71 -41.02
N PHE A 351 20.15 4.26 -40.72
CA PHE A 351 18.78 3.74 -40.84
C PHE A 351 18.56 2.43 -41.63
N LEU A 352 17.91 1.45 -40.99
CA LEU A 352 16.85 0.54 -41.49
C LEU A 352 16.96 -0.86 -40.82
N SER A 353 16.26 -0.99 -39.70
CA SER A 353 15.72 -2.25 -39.11
C SER A 353 15.25 -2.06 -37.66
N ARG A 354 15.40 -0.85 -37.09
CA ARG A 354 14.93 -0.50 -35.74
C ARG A 354 13.51 0.07 -35.69
N ILE A 355 12.65 -0.34 -36.62
CA ILE A 355 11.26 0.07 -36.74
C ILE A 355 10.40 -1.18 -36.46
N LYS A 356 9.67 -1.17 -35.34
CA LYS A 356 8.65 -2.16 -34.85
C LYS A 356 9.05 -3.29 -33.85
N ARG A 357 9.89 -3.03 -32.85
CA ARG A 357 9.91 -3.80 -31.57
C ARG A 357 10.28 -2.82 -30.44
N SER A 358 9.47 -2.41 -29.45
CA SER A 358 8.13 -2.78 -28.97
C SER A 358 7.57 -1.59 -28.16
N PHE A 359 6.60 -0.87 -28.71
CA PHE A 359 5.76 0.10 -27.97
C PHE A 359 4.54 -0.59 -27.31
N LEU A 360 4.36 -1.90 -27.53
CA LEU A 360 3.19 -2.65 -27.08
C LEU A 360 3.36 -3.17 -25.65
N PHE A 361 2.31 -2.96 -24.85
CA PHE A 361 2.12 -3.62 -23.56
C PHE A 361 1.85 -5.12 -23.78
N SER A 362 2.30 -5.98 -22.84
CA SER A 362 2.01 -7.43 -22.87
C SER A 362 0.51 -7.70 -22.60
N PRO A 363 -0.01 -8.91 -22.85
CA PRO A 363 -1.39 -9.25 -22.47
C PRO A 363 -1.67 -8.96 -21.00
N MET A 364 -0.75 -9.36 -20.11
CA MET A 364 -0.82 -9.06 -18.68
C MET A 364 -0.88 -7.55 -18.43
N GLU A 365 0.02 -6.76 -19.01
CA GLU A 365 0.02 -5.30 -18.81
C GLU A 365 -1.26 -4.63 -19.34
N ASN A 366 -1.78 -5.08 -20.49
CA ASN A 366 -3.03 -4.55 -21.04
C ASN A 366 -4.24 -4.85 -20.15
N LEU A 367 -4.28 -6.01 -19.49
CA LEU A 367 -5.36 -6.34 -18.54
C LEU A 367 -5.46 -5.28 -17.44
N PHE A 368 -4.33 -4.92 -16.83
CA PHE A 368 -4.28 -3.88 -15.78
C PHE A 368 -4.69 -2.51 -16.32
N ILE A 369 -4.20 -2.10 -17.50
CA ILE A 369 -4.56 -0.83 -18.13
C ILE A 369 -6.07 -0.74 -18.37
N ASN A 370 -6.67 -1.80 -18.92
CA ASN A 370 -8.09 -1.85 -19.25
C ASN A 370 -9.00 -1.77 -18.01
N HIS A 371 -8.46 -2.03 -16.82
CA HIS A 371 -9.16 -1.93 -15.54
C HIS A 371 -8.74 -0.69 -14.71
N GLY A 372 -7.99 0.23 -15.33
CA GLY A 372 -7.58 1.50 -14.71
C GLY A 372 -6.47 1.34 -13.66
N LEU A 373 -5.68 0.26 -13.74
CA LEU A 373 -4.54 -0.03 -12.87
C LEU A 373 -3.21 0.25 -13.59
N TYR A 374 -3.08 1.48 -14.12
CA TYR A 374 -1.96 1.86 -14.99
C TYR A 374 -0.59 1.79 -14.29
N ASP A 375 -0.51 2.20 -13.03
CA ASP A 375 0.75 2.20 -12.27
C ASP A 375 1.30 0.79 -12.10
N THR A 376 0.42 -0.17 -11.79
CA THR A 376 0.80 -1.59 -11.73
C THR A 376 1.24 -2.12 -13.10
N ALA A 377 0.54 -1.76 -14.18
CA ALA A 377 0.96 -2.13 -15.53
C ALA A 377 2.36 -1.58 -15.87
N CYS A 378 2.65 -0.33 -15.47
CA CYS A 378 3.95 0.30 -15.62
C CYS A 378 5.03 -0.43 -14.81
N LEU A 379 4.74 -0.81 -13.57
CA LEU A 379 5.64 -1.59 -12.72
C LEU A 379 5.97 -2.95 -13.36
N ILE A 380 4.97 -3.70 -13.80
CA ILE A 380 5.14 -5.00 -14.48
C ILE A 380 6.02 -4.81 -15.72
N LYS A 381 5.72 -3.80 -16.54
CA LYS A 381 6.49 -3.48 -17.75
C LYS A 381 7.93 -3.12 -17.45
N GLN A 382 8.17 -2.30 -16.42
CA GLN A 382 9.50 -1.92 -15.98
C GLN A 382 10.29 -3.15 -15.55
N ASN A 383 9.69 -4.07 -14.80
CA ASN A 383 10.33 -5.30 -14.35
C ASN A 383 10.61 -6.27 -15.51
N ARG A 384 9.64 -6.49 -16.41
CA ARG A 384 9.82 -7.33 -17.60
C ARG A 384 10.94 -6.82 -18.50
N LYS A 385 11.00 -5.49 -18.74
CA LYS A 385 12.01 -4.86 -19.60
C LYS A 385 13.45 -4.99 -19.11
N LYS A 386 13.67 -5.37 -17.84
CA LYS A 386 15.02 -5.67 -17.34
C LYS A 386 15.63 -6.91 -18.02
N PHE A 387 14.80 -7.78 -18.60
CA PHE A 387 15.20 -9.10 -19.12
C PHE A 387 14.83 -9.34 -20.59
N THR A 388 14.27 -8.34 -21.29
CA THR A 388 13.93 -8.38 -22.73
C THR A 388 14.78 -7.39 -23.52
#